data_AF-A0A942B9H7-F1
#
_entry.id   AF-A0A942B9H7-F1
#
_cell.length_a   1.000
_cell.length_b   1.000
_cell.length_c   1.000
_cell.angle_alpha   90.00
_cell.angle_beta   90.00
_cell.angle_gamma   90.00
#
_symmetry.space_group_name_H-M   'P 1'
#
loop_
_entity.id
_entity.type
_entity.pdbx_description
1 polymer ?
#
loop_
_entity_poly.entity_id
_entity_poly.type
_entity_poly.pdbx_seq_one_letter_code
_entity_poly.pdbx_strand_id
1 'polypeptide(L)'
;MFGVVQRRFKTHREWDEVWHTPVDVPAFVRDLGEPGSLEVQSMFHGAVHFLAGYLQRFDFRLFRNGGLPLIERRTGAVIEEVLVRLGPNSVRGAYLPISMNIHVCHEGLRPIRERYWPTAGRPPVSLVSGNIGLVQNPPTHDIWNVATEDALAEITTSFRNDLLPYLELLASPNQLRRAVFDGEAPMFDHATAVEWLLMEFGRSDAREYIRQLMDAEDIAIRDFWHKHDKLANQTQIGYMPGDLTHNLAVIAFSHDICKRWLY
;
A
#
# COMPACT_ATOMS: atom_id res chain seq x y z
N MET A 1 23.36 17.00 10.03
CA MET A 1 22.41 16.39 9.06
C MET A 1 21.04 17.08 9.17
N PHE A 2 21.02 18.41 9.17
CA PHE A 2 19.80 19.21 9.17
C PHE A 2 19.67 19.78 7.76
N GLY A 3 18.60 19.47 7.04
CA GLY A 3 18.42 19.86 5.63
C GLY A 3 18.19 18.71 4.65
N VAL A 4 18.16 17.45 5.10
CA VAL A 4 17.63 16.36 4.25
C VAL A 4 16.11 16.39 4.32
N VAL A 5 15.48 16.77 3.21
CA VAL A 5 14.03 16.93 3.07
C VAL A 5 13.33 15.56 3.01
N GLN A 6 13.84 14.65 2.20
CA GLN A 6 13.35 13.28 2.03
C GLN A 6 14.48 12.26 2.18
N ARG A 7 14.20 11.14 2.86
CA ARG A 7 15.04 9.93 2.86
C ARG A 7 14.25 8.78 2.26
N ARG A 8 14.91 8.03 1.37
CA ARG A 8 14.34 6.86 0.69
C ARG A 8 15.15 5.62 1.04
N PHE A 9 14.46 4.54 1.39
CA PHE A 9 15.07 3.26 1.76
C PHE A 9 14.59 2.17 0.81
N LYS A 10 15.48 1.23 0.45
CA LYS A 10 15.14 0.16 -0.49
C LYS A 10 14.45 -1.01 0.19
N THR A 11 14.63 -1.15 1.50
CA THR A 11 14.07 -2.25 2.27
C THR A 11 13.26 -1.75 3.45
N HIS A 12 12.25 -2.53 3.84
CA HIS A 12 11.46 -2.25 5.04
C HIS A 12 12.32 -2.25 6.30
N ARG A 13 13.34 -3.13 6.37
CA ARG A 13 14.25 -3.23 7.52
C ARG A 13 15.05 -1.95 7.73
N GLU A 14 15.67 -1.41 6.68
CA GLU A 14 16.42 -0.15 6.76
C GLU A 14 15.51 1.01 7.17
N TRP A 15 14.31 1.05 6.60
CA TRP A 15 13.31 2.04 6.96
C TRP A 15 12.91 1.95 8.43
N ASP A 16 12.63 0.74 8.94
CA ASP A 16 12.19 0.50 10.31
C ASP A 16 13.28 0.87 11.33
N GLU A 17 14.53 0.53 11.02
CA GLU A 17 15.70 0.92 11.82
C GLU A 17 15.81 2.44 11.92
N VAL A 18 15.75 3.16 10.79
CA VAL A 18 15.86 4.61 10.79
C VAL A 18 14.64 5.29 11.41
N TRP A 19 13.44 4.76 11.20
CA TRP A 19 12.20 5.29 11.76
C TRP A 19 12.21 5.30 13.30
N HIS A 20 12.80 4.28 13.90
CA HIS A 20 12.88 4.12 15.37
C HIS A 20 14.17 4.66 15.99
N THR A 21 15.17 5.04 15.18
CA THR A 21 16.43 5.58 15.69
C THR A 21 16.30 7.04 16.14
N PRO A 22 16.70 7.40 17.37
CA PRO A 22 16.75 8.79 17.80
C PRO A 22 17.76 9.60 16.99
N VAL A 23 17.41 10.84 16.64
CA VAL A 23 18.35 11.74 15.97
C VAL A 23 19.24 12.42 16.98
N ASP A 24 20.55 12.40 16.72
CA ASP A 24 21.50 13.19 17.48
C ASP A 24 21.38 14.67 17.07
N VAL A 25 20.92 15.49 18.03
CA VAL A 25 20.67 16.91 17.85
C VAL A 25 21.46 17.65 18.90
N PRO A 26 22.34 18.61 18.53
CA PRO A 26 23.14 19.35 19.50
C PRO A 26 22.29 19.95 20.62
N ALA A 27 22.79 19.94 21.85
CA ALA A 27 22.06 20.42 23.03
C ALA A 27 21.49 21.83 22.83
N PHE A 28 22.29 22.75 22.26
CA PHE A 28 21.84 24.11 22.00
C PHE A 28 20.66 24.19 21.01
N VAL A 29 20.51 23.25 20.06
CA VAL A 29 19.35 23.19 19.13
C VAL A 29 18.11 22.66 19.84
N ARG A 30 18.29 21.76 20.83
CA ARG A 30 17.19 21.30 21.70
C ARG A 30 16.70 22.42 22.60
N ASP A 31 17.64 23.26 23.06
CA ASP A 31 17.38 24.38 23.98
C ASP A 31 16.91 25.66 23.25
N LEU A 32 17.25 25.83 21.96
CA LEU A 32 16.76 26.86 21.04
C LEU A 32 15.32 26.59 20.55
N GLY A 33 14.48 25.93 21.33
CA GLY A 33 13.03 26.04 21.11
C GLY A 33 12.63 27.50 21.27
N GLU A 34 12.81 28.31 20.24
CA GLU A 34 12.66 29.76 20.29
C GLU A 34 11.30 30.08 20.91
N PRO A 35 11.20 31.09 21.79
CA PRO A 35 9.91 31.57 22.27
C PRO A 35 9.02 31.91 21.06
N GLY A 36 7.98 31.09 20.81
CA GLY A 36 7.10 31.20 19.65
C GLY A 36 7.17 30.06 18.62
N SER A 37 8.17 29.18 18.67
CA SER A 37 8.20 27.99 17.82
C SER A 37 7.01 27.07 18.14
N LEU A 38 6.26 26.61 17.14
CA LEU A 38 5.09 25.75 17.36
C LEU A 38 5.50 24.43 18.03
N GLU A 39 4.65 23.88 18.89
CA GLU A 39 4.84 22.53 19.41
C GLU A 39 4.88 21.51 18.27
N VAL A 40 5.60 20.40 18.46
CA VAL A 40 5.74 19.30 17.48
C VAL A 40 4.37 18.88 16.90
N GLN A 41 3.37 18.71 17.77
CA GLN A 41 2.01 18.35 17.37
C GLN A 41 1.33 19.44 16.54
N SER A 42 1.56 20.70 16.85
CA SER A 42 1.01 21.83 16.08
C SER A 42 1.65 21.92 14.69
N MET A 43 2.96 21.73 14.58
CA MET A 43 3.66 21.67 13.29
C MET A 43 3.19 20.47 12.46
N PHE A 44 3.04 19.31 13.08
CA PHE A 44 2.54 18.09 12.43
C PHE A 44 1.12 18.29 11.88
N HIS A 45 0.20 18.80 12.70
CA HIS A 45 -1.15 19.11 12.24
C HIS A 45 -1.14 20.18 11.15
N GLY A 46 -0.28 21.20 11.23
CA GLY A 46 -0.10 22.20 10.18
C GLY A 46 0.28 21.58 8.84
N ALA A 47 1.29 20.70 8.83
CA ALA A 47 1.71 19.95 7.64
C ALA A 47 0.57 19.12 7.05
N VAL A 48 -0.16 18.39 7.89
CA VAL A 48 -1.33 17.59 7.48
C VAL A 48 -2.42 18.46 6.86
N HIS A 49 -2.77 19.58 7.51
CA HIS A 49 -3.79 20.50 7.01
C HIS A 49 -3.37 21.12 5.68
N PHE A 50 -2.10 21.44 5.51
CA PHE A 50 -1.55 21.89 4.22
C PHE A 50 -1.73 20.82 3.13
N LEU A 51 -1.32 19.58 3.41
CA LEU A 51 -1.44 18.47 2.47
C LEU A 51 -2.90 18.20 2.10
N ALA A 52 -3.80 18.18 3.09
CA ALA A 52 -5.23 18.03 2.85
C ALA A 52 -5.80 19.17 2.01
N GLY A 53 -5.42 20.42 2.29
CA GLY A 53 -5.82 21.58 1.50
C GLY A 53 -5.31 21.51 0.06
N TYR A 54 -4.08 21.03 -0.14
CA TYR A 54 -3.54 20.77 -1.48
C TYR A 54 -4.36 19.70 -2.21
N LEU A 55 -4.65 18.58 -1.55
CA LEU A 55 -5.31 17.40 -2.14
C LEU A 55 -6.83 17.58 -2.33
N GLN A 56 -7.44 18.58 -1.71
CA GLN A 56 -8.86 18.92 -1.91
C GLN A 56 -9.21 19.15 -3.38
N ARG A 57 -8.27 19.65 -4.19
CA ARG A 57 -8.46 19.85 -5.64
C ARG A 57 -8.64 18.54 -6.43
N PHE A 58 -8.33 17.41 -5.80
CA PHE A 58 -8.47 16.05 -6.33
C PHE A 58 -9.50 15.27 -5.52
N ASP A 59 -10.48 15.94 -4.92
CA ASP A 59 -11.60 15.37 -4.16
C ASP A 59 -11.25 14.65 -2.85
N PHE A 60 -10.01 14.80 -2.36
CA PHE A 60 -9.66 14.33 -1.02
C PHE A 60 -10.24 15.21 0.08
N ARG A 61 -10.57 14.59 1.22
CA ARG A 61 -11.09 15.25 2.42
C ARG A 61 -10.33 14.79 3.64
N LEU A 62 -10.08 15.71 4.57
CA LEU A 62 -9.47 15.40 5.85
C LEU A 62 -10.51 14.90 6.85
N PHE A 63 -10.27 13.72 7.40
CA PHE A 63 -11.02 13.10 8.46
C PHE A 63 -10.15 12.98 9.72
N ARG A 64 -10.79 13.10 10.89
CA ARG A 64 -10.15 12.83 12.19
C ARG A 64 -10.51 11.42 12.62
N ASN A 65 -9.57 10.47 12.47
CA ASN A 65 -9.78 9.08 12.85
C ASN A 65 -9.04 8.76 14.15
N GLY A 66 -9.74 8.83 15.28
CA GLY A 66 -9.15 8.48 16.60
C GLY A 66 -7.93 9.32 17.00
N GLY A 67 -7.82 10.56 16.48
CA GLY A 67 -6.68 11.45 16.72
C GLY A 67 -5.59 11.40 15.65
N LEU A 68 -5.62 10.41 14.74
CA LEU A 68 -4.73 10.40 13.58
C LEU A 68 -5.39 11.07 12.37
N PRO A 69 -4.67 11.93 11.66
CA PRO A 69 -5.19 12.55 10.46
C PRO A 69 -5.23 11.57 9.30
N LEU A 70 -6.42 11.44 8.71
CA LEU A 70 -6.70 10.58 7.58
C LEU A 70 -7.16 11.44 6.41
N ILE A 71 -6.51 11.34 5.26
CA ILE A 71 -6.92 12.04 4.04
C ILE A 71 -7.58 10.99 3.15
N GLU A 72 -8.88 11.13 2.89
CA GLU A 72 -9.68 10.11 2.17
C GLU A 72 -10.26 10.69 0.89
N ARG A 73 -10.25 9.90 -0.18
CA ARG A 73 -11.01 10.11 -1.41
C ARG A 73 -11.85 8.87 -1.72
N ARG A 74 -13.03 9.08 -2.29
CA ARG A 74 -13.92 7.99 -2.73
C ARG A 74 -14.19 8.13 -4.22
N THR A 75 -13.91 7.08 -4.97
CA THR A 75 -14.08 7.03 -6.43
C THR A 75 -14.87 5.77 -6.79
N GLY A 76 -16.19 5.90 -6.92
CA GLY A 76 -17.06 4.74 -7.16
C GLY A 76 -16.99 3.72 -6.03
N ALA A 77 -16.57 2.49 -6.34
CA ALA A 77 -16.39 1.40 -5.36
C ALA A 77 -15.03 1.41 -4.65
N VAL A 78 -14.15 2.35 -5.02
CA VAL A 78 -12.80 2.49 -4.47
C VAL A 78 -12.78 3.55 -3.36
N ILE A 79 -12.18 3.20 -2.23
CA ILE A 79 -11.93 4.11 -1.11
C ILE A 79 -10.42 4.21 -0.96
N GLU A 80 -9.90 5.43 -1.04
CA GLU A 80 -8.47 5.74 -1.05
C GLU A 80 -8.14 6.50 0.22
N GLU A 81 -7.29 5.95 1.06
CA GLU A 81 -6.95 6.50 2.37
C GLU A 81 -5.44 6.77 2.43
N VAL A 82 -5.07 7.97 2.84
CA VAL A 82 -3.69 8.34 3.12
C VAL A 82 -3.58 8.66 4.61
N LEU A 83 -2.84 7.82 5.31
CA LEU A 83 -2.54 7.97 6.73
C LEU A 83 -1.18 8.63 6.89
N VAL A 84 -1.16 9.84 7.45
CA VAL A 84 0.07 10.56 7.78
C VAL A 84 0.47 10.22 9.22
N ARG A 85 1.67 9.68 9.40
CA ARG A 85 2.21 9.29 10.71
C ARG A 85 3.38 10.17 11.10
N LEU A 86 3.34 10.67 12.33
CA LEU A 86 4.45 11.33 12.97
C LEU A 86 5.47 10.29 13.48
N GLY A 87 6.76 10.54 13.28
CA GLY A 87 7.82 9.69 13.77
C GLY A 87 8.07 9.83 15.27
N PRO A 88 8.53 8.75 15.94
CA PRO A 88 8.61 8.66 17.40
C PRO A 88 9.65 9.61 18.03
N ASN A 89 10.70 9.98 17.30
CA ASN A 89 11.83 10.75 17.81
C ASN A 89 11.88 12.18 17.26
N SER A 90 10.74 12.88 17.28
CA SER A 90 10.63 14.26 16.79
C SER A 90 11.31 15.26 17.74
N VAL A 91 11.99 16.26 17.18
CA VAL A 91 12.66 17.35 17.89
C VAL A 91 12.11 18.68 17.39
N ARG A 92 11.47 19.44 18.29
CA ARG A 92 10.85 20.74 18.01
C ARG A 92 11.80 21.65 17.23
N GLY A 93 11.30 22.25 16.15
CA GLY A 93 12.04 23.23 15.34
C GLY A 93 13.20 22.67 14.50
N ALA A 94 13.61 21.41 14.68
CA ALA A 94 14.82 20.87 14.06
C ALA A 94 14.59 19.60 13.25
N TYR A 95 13.69 18.73 13.71
CA TYR A 95 13.44 17.43 13.10
C TYR A 95 12.00 16.97 13.35
N LEU A 96 11.22 16.90 12.28
CA LEU A 96 9.82 16.48 12.32
C LEU A 96 9.59 15.42 11.24
N PRO A 97 10.00 14.16 11.49
CA PRO A 97 9.85 13.09 10.52
C PRO A 97 8.38 12.69 10.39
N ILE A 98 7.90 12.59 9.17
CA ILE A 98 6.63 11.95 8.85
C ILE A 98 6.83 10.83 7.83
N SER A 99 5.97 9.84 7.91
CA SER A 99 5.82 8.79 6.91
C SER A 99 4.35 8.73 6.52
N MET A 100 4.08 8.46 5.24
CA MET A 100 2.73 8.39 4.73
C MET A 100 2.48 6.99 4.19
N ASN A 101 1.37 6.41 4.62
CA ASN A 101 0.90 5.13 4.12
C ASN A 101 -0.37 5.32 3.32
N ILE A 102 -0.43 4.70 2.15
CA ILE A 102 -1.65 4.54 1.38
C ILE A 102 -2.33 3.24 1.80
N HIS A 103 -3.66 3.29 1.87
CA HIS A 103 -4.53 2.15 2.01
C HIS A 103 -5.67 2.32 1.01
N VAL A 104 -5.80 1.41 0.06
CA VAL A 104 -6.88 1.44 -0.93
C VAL A 104 -7.78 0.26 -0.67
N CYS A 105 -9.08 0.50 -0.57
CA CYS A 105 -10.11 -0.51 -0.44
C CYS A 105 -10.98 -0.57 -1.69
N HIS A 106 -11.50 -1.75 -1.99
CA HIS A 106 -12.50 -1.99 -3.01
C HIS A 106 -13.66 -2.79 -2.41
N GLU A 107 -14.87 -2.22 -2.41
CA GLU A 107 -16.04 -2.82 -1.75
C GLU A 107 -16.39 -4.20 -2.30
N GLY A 108 -16.17 -4.43 -3.60
CA GLY A 108 -16.40 -5.70 -4.28
C GLY A 108 -15.47 -6.87 -3.88
N LEU A 109 -14.37 -6.64 -3.15
CA LEU A 109 -13.44 -7.71 -2.79
C LEU A 109 -13.96 -8.62 -1.67
N ARG A 110 -14.83 -8.09 -0.80
CA ARG A 110 -15.35 -8.84 0.35
C ARG A 110 -16.02 -10.17 -0.07
N PRO A 111 -16.98 -10.19 -1.03
CA PRO A 111 -17.58 -11.42 -1.54
C PRO A 111 -16.59 -12.45 -2.10
N ILE A 112 -15.43 -12.00 -2.59
CA ILE A 112 -14.38 -12.90 -3.09
C ILE A 112 -13.66 -13.56 -1.93
N ARG A 113 -13.20 -12.77 -0.95
CA ARG A 113 -12.37 -13.23 0.18
C ARG A 113 -13.15 -13.98 1.25
N GLU A 114 -14.45 -13.72 1.41
CA GLU A 114 -15.29 -14.46 2.37
C GLU A 114 -15.42 -15.96 2.02
N ARG A 115 -15.04 -16.39 0.80
CA ARG A 115 -15.07 -17.81 0.39
C ARG A 115 -13.86 -18.64 0.84
N TYR A 116 -12.76 -18.00 1.17
CA TYR A 116 -11.57 -18.66 1.71
C TYR A 116 -11.06 -17.78 2.84
N TRP A 117 -11.51 -18.06 4.06
CA TRP A 117 -11.22 -17.20 5.21
C TRP A 117 -9.71 -16.94 5.32
N PRO A 118 -9.23 -15.70 5.08
CA PRO A 118 -7.82 -15.40 5.23
C PRO A 118 -7.51 -15.42 6.73
N THR A 119 -6.71 -16.39 7.19
CA THR A 119 -6.26 -16.41 8.57
C THR A 119 -5.42 -15.15 8.79
N ALA A 120 -5.99 -14.19 9.54
CA ALA A 120 -5.40 -12.98 10.11
C ALA A 120 -4.34 -12.24 9.25
N GLY A 121 -4.67 -11.03 8.78
CA GLY A 121 -3.63 -10.08 8.33
C GLY A 121 -4.11 -8.95 7.43
N ARG A 122 -5.22 -9.14 6.71
CA ARG A 122 -5.71 -8.15 5.74
C ARG A 122 -7.23 -7.94 5.84
N PRO A 123 -7.72 -6.69 5.89
CA PRO A 123 -9.15 -6.43 5.83
C PRO A 123 -9.76 -7.00 4.53
N PRO A 124 -10.98 -7.56 4.56
CA PRO A 124 -11.59 -8.23 3.41
C PRO A 124 -11.84 -7.31 2.21
N VAL A 125 -11.78 -5.99 2.39
CA VAL A 125 -11.95 -4.98 1.35
C VAL A 125 -10.64 -4.36 0.88
N SER A 126 -9.51 -4.62 1.54
CA SER A 126 -8.23 -3.95 1.25
C SER A 126 -7.64 -4.41 -0.08
N LEU A 127 -7.51 -3.52 -1.06
CA LEU A 127 -6.93 -3.78 -2.38
C LEU A 127 -5.41 -3.61 -2.39
N VAL A 128 -4.86 -2.59 -1.73
CA VAL A 128 -3.40 -2.42 -1.51
C VAL A 128 -3.16 -1.61 -0.23
N SER A 129 -1.98 -1.80 0.38
CA SER A 129 -1.56 -1.03 1.54
C SER A 129 -0.04 -0.93 1.61
N GLY A 130 0.50 0.23 1.98
CA GLY A 130 1.94 0.38 2.17
C GLY A 130 2.40 1.84 2.21
N ASN A 131 3.70 2.05 2.38
CA ASN A 131 4.29 3.39 2.28
C ASN A 131 4.12 3.93 0.86
N ILE A 132 3.84 5.22 0.72
CA ILE A 132 3.58 5.79 -0.61
C ILE A 132 4.77 5.71 -1.56
N GLY A 133 6.02 5.60 -1.06
CA GLY A 133 7.20 5.41 -1.89
C GLY A 133 7.23 4.07 -2.64
N LEU A 134 6.39 3.11 -2.25
CA LEU A 134 6.29 1.80 -2.91
C LEU A 134 5.57 1.85 -4.25
N VAL A 135 4.90 2.96 -4.57
CA VAL A 135 4.30 3.18 -5.90
C VAL A 135 5.34 3.63 -6.94
N GLN A 136 6.52 4.05 -6.49
CA GLN A 136 7.61 4.51 -7.36
C GLN A 136 8.39 3.32 -7.95
N ASN A 137 9.11 3.56 -9.04
CA ASN A 137 10.08 2.62 -9.59
C ASN A 137 11.51 3.21 -9.53
N PRO A 138 12.46 2.58 -8.81
CA PRO A 138 12.29 1.40 -7.96
C PRO A 138 11.45 1.70 -6.71
N PRO A 139 10.77 0.68 -6.13
CA PRO A 139 9.96 0.86 -4.93
C PRO A 139 10.83 1.23 -3.73
N THR A 140 10.37 2.19 -2.95
CA THR A 140 11.09 2.70 -1.77
C THR A 140 10.17 2.90 -0.57
N HIS A 141 10.76 3.01 0.62
CA HIS A 141 10.07 3.49 1.80
C HIS A 141 10.57 4.89 2.12
N ASP A 142 9.63 5.83 2.19
CA ASP A 142 9.95 7.25 2.31
C ASP A 142 9.65 7.80 3.71
N ILE A 143 10.56 8.67 4.17
CA ILE A 143 10.44 9.51 5.35
C ILE A 143 10.74 10.96 4.94
N TRP A 144 9.87 11.90 5.31
CA TRP A 144 10.08 13.33 5.07
C TRP A 144 10.31 14.08 6.36
N ASN A 145 11.24 15.03 6.38
CA ASN A 145 11.43 15.95 7.49
C ASN A 145 10.69 17.26 7.24
N VAL A 146 9.44 17.36 7.73
CA VAL A 146 8.58 18.54 7.55
C VAL A 146 8.92 19.72 8.46
N ALA A 147 10.05 19.65 9.18
CA ALA A 147 10.63 20.83 9.82
C ALA A 147 11.34 21.75 8.81
N THR A 148 11.59 21.28 7.58
CA THR A 148 12.24 22.05 6.51
C THR A 148 11.22 22.75 5.61
N GLU A 149 11.56 23.93 5.09
CA GLU A 149 10.64 24.76 4.29
C GLU A 149 10.17 24.07 3.00
N ASP A 150 11.04 23.28 2.36
CA ASP A 150 10.78 22.64 1.06
C ASP A 150 9.98 21.32 1.16
N ALA A 151 9.87 20.72 2.35
CA ALA A 151 9.29 19.38 2.51
C ALA A 151 7.87 19.25 2.00
N LEU A 152 7.03 20.25 2.28
CA LEU A 152 5.63 20.21 1.84
C LEU A 152 5.53 20.30 0.31
N ALA A 153 6.38 21.10 -0.34
CA ALA A 153 6.42 21.21 -1.79
C ALA A 153 6.87 19.89 -2.44
N GLU A 154 7.93 19.27 -1.91
CA GLU A 154 8.39 17.95 -2.38
C GLU A 154 7.32 16.88 -2.20
N ILE A 155 6.66 16.83 -1.04
CA ILE A 155 5.57 15.89 -0.79
C ILE A 155 4.46 16.09 -1.84
N THR A 156 3.97 17.32 -2.03
CA THR A 156 2.89 17.58 -3.01
C THR A 156 3.28 17.23 -4.45
N THR A 157 4.57 17.32 -4.77
CA THR A 157 5.13 16.90 -6.07
C THR A 157 5.08 15.37 -6.20
N SER A 158 5.50 14.61 -5.17
CA SER A 158 5.40 13.14 -5.19
C SER A 158 3.94 12.66 -5.25
N PHE A 159 3.02 13.34 -4.57
CA PHE A 159 1.59 13.05 -4.73
C PHE A 159 1.14 13.21 -6.18
N ARG A 160 1.52 14.32 -6.82
CA ARG A 160 1.11 14.60 -8.20
C ARG A 160 1.71 13.63 -9.21
N ASN A 161 2.99 13.32 -9.06
CA ASN A 161 3.75 12.60 -10.08
C ASN A 161 3.71 11.07 -9.89
N ASP A 162 3.58 10.61 -8.64
CA ASP A 162 3.67 9.19 -8.31
C ASP A 162 2.32 8.65 -7.82
N LEU A 163 1.75 9.24 -6.77
CA LEU A 163 0.57 8.67 -6.11
C LEU A 163 -0.73 8.83 -6.91
N LEU A 164 -1.02 10.03 -7.40
CA LEU A 164 -2.27 10.30 -8.12
C LEU A 164 -2.40 9.47 -9.41
N PRO A 165 -1.37 9.36 -10.28
CA PRO A 165 -1.44 8.50 -11.46
C PRO A 165 -1.67 7.03 -11.09
N TYR A 166 -1.03 6.56 -10.01
CA TYR A 166 -1.27 5.20 -9.50
C TYR A 166 -2.71 5.01 -9.03
N LEU A 167 -3.29 5.97 -8.30
CA LEU A 167 -4.69 5.92 -7.87
C LEU A 167 -5.67 5.97 -9.06
N GLU A 168 -5.37 6.79 -10.08
CA GLU A 168 -6.15 6.85 -11.32
C GLU A 168 -6.10 5.53 -12.09
N LEU A 169 -4.95 4.85 -12.10
CA LEU A 169 -4.81 3.50 -12.63
C LEU A 169 -5.73 2.53 -11.86
N LEU A 170 -5.72 2.56 -10.52
CA LEU A 170 -6.57 1.69 -9.71
C LEU A 170 -8.07 1.93 -9.92
N ALA A 171 -8.46 3.18 -10.18
CA ALA A 171 -9.84 3.54 -10.51
C ALA A 171 -10.24 3.24 -11.97
N SER A 172 -9.33 2.72 -12.79
CA SER A 172 -9.52 2.47 -14.23
C SER A 172 -9.42 0.98 -14.56
N PRO A 173 -10.51 0.19 -14.45
CA PRO A 173 -10.48 -1.26 -14.55
C PRO A 173 -9.72 -1.81 -15.77
N ASN A 174 -10.00 -1.29 -16.97
CA ASN A 174 -9.36 -1.76 -18.19
C ASN A 174 -7.86 -1.43 -18.27
N GLN A 175 -7.44 -0.32 -17.69
CA GLN A 175 -6.03 0.06 -17.65
C GLN A 175 -5.28 -0.76 -16.60
N LEU A 176 -5.86 -0.90 -15.39
CA LEU A 176 -5.31 -1.74 -14.34
C LEU A 176 -5.18 -3.19 -14.80
N ARG A 177 -6.16 -3.71 -15.56
CA ARG A 177 -6.09 -5.05 -16.14
C ARG A 177 -4.82 -5.23 -16.97
N ARG A 178 -4.53 -4.31 -17.90
CA ARG A 178 -3.31 -4.37 -18.72
C ARG A 178 -2.07 -4.34 -17.84
N ALA A 179 -1.97 -3.37 -16.93
CA ALA A 179 -0.84 -3.25 -16.02
C ALA A 179 -0.62 -4.50 -15.16
N VAL A 180 -1.68 -5.16 -14.69
CA VAL A 180 -1.60 -6.43 -13.95
C VAL A 180 -1.00 -7.55 -14.81
N PHE A 181 -1.44 -7.68 -16.06
CA PHE A 181 -0.93 -8.68 -16.99
C PHE A 181 0.52 -8.40 -17.43
N ASP A 182 0.88 -7.12 -17.55
CA ASP A 182 2.23 -6.69 -17.95
C ASP A 182 3.23 -6.65 -16.77
N GLY A 183 2.77 -6.89 -15.53
CA GLY A 183 3.60 -6.82 -14.33
C GLY A 183 3.95 -5.39 -13.90
N GLU A 184 3.20 -4.40 -14.37
CA GLU A 184 3.41 -2.96 -14.17
C GLU A 184 2.44 -2.36 -13.14
N ALA A 185 1.86 -3.17 -12.26
CA ALA A 185 0.97 -2.73 -11.18
C ALA A 185 1.72 -2.73 -9.83
N PRO A 186 2.28 -1.60 -9.36
CA PRO A 186 2.96 -1.53 -8.06
C PRO A 186 2.06 -2.05 -6.93
N MET A 187 2.68 -2.70 -5.94
CA MET A 187 2.02 -3.19 -4.72
C MET A 187 0.93 -4.26 -4.92
N PHE A 188 0.73 -4.75 -6.16
CA PHE A 188 -0.13 -5.89 -6.44
C PHE A 188 0.69 -7.18 -6.39
N ASP A 189 0.47 -7.99 -5.36
CA ASP A 189 0.90 -9.38 -5.41
C ASP A 189 -0.05 -10.21 -6.31
N HIS A 190 0.41 -11.40 -6.72
CA HIS A 190 -0.38 -12.26 -7.60
C HIS A 190 -1.74 -12.66 -6.99
N ALA A 191 -1.81 -12.84 -5.67
CA ALA A 191 -3.05 -13.17 -4.97
C ALA A 191 -4.07 -12.03 -5.14
N THR A 192 -3.68 -10.81 -4.83
CA THR A 192 -4.49 -9.60 -5.00
C THR A 192 -4.92 -9.42 -6.45
N ALA A 193 -4.02 -9.64 -7.41
CA ALA A 193 -4.33 -9.56 -8.83
C ALA A 193 -5.45 -10.53 -9.23
N VAL A 194 -5.36 -11.80 -8.83
CA VAL A 194 -6.40 -12.81 -9.11
C VAL A 194 -7.73 -12.45 -8.44
N GLU A 195 -7.70 -12.03 -7.17
CA GLU A 195 -8.91 -11.61 -6.44
C GLU A 195 -9.62 -10.45 -7.11
N TRP A 196 -8.85 -9.45 -7.53
CA TRP A 196 -9.37 -8.28 -8.20
C TRP A 196 -9.89 -8.62 -9.61
N LEU A 197 -9.17 -9.44 -10.39
CA LEU A 197 -9.64 -9.92 -11.70
C LEU A 197 -10.94 -10.73 -11.58
N LEU A 198 -11.04 -11.60 -10.57
CA LEU A 198 -12.27 -12.35 -10.29
C LEU A 198 -13.46 -11.43 -10.00
N MET A 199 -13.21 -10.37 -9.24
CA MET A 199 -14.21 -9.41 -8.82
C MET A 199 -14.70 -8.56 -10.01
N GLU A 200 -13.76 -8.04 -10.80
CA GLU A 200 -14.04 -7.03 -11.82
C GLU A 200 -14.41 -7.64 -13.19
N PHE A 201 -13.69 -8.70 -13.61
CA PHE A 201 -13.83 -9.32 -14.94
C PHE A 201 -14.32 -10.77 -14.89
N GLY A 202 -14.40 -11.36 -13.69
CA GLY A 202 -14.87 -12.71 -13.49
C GLY A 202 -13.82 -13.79 -13.73
N ARG A 203 -14.31 -15.03 -13.80
CA ARG A 203 -13.44 -16.23 -13.78
C ARG A 203 -12.58 -16.40 -15.02
N SER A 204 -12.99 -15.87 -16.17
CA SER A 204 -12.27 -16.04 -17.43
C SER A 204 -10.89 -15.36 -17.37
N ASP A 205 -10.87 -14.12 -16.92
CA ASP A 205 -9.67 -13.30 -16.81
C ASP A 205 -8.75 -13.76 -15.69
N ALA A 206 -9.33 -14.10 -14.54
CA ALA A 206 -8.55 -14.68 -13.44
C ALA A 206 -7.87 -16.00 -13.87
N ARG A 207 -8.56 -16.84 -14.66
CA ARG A 207 -7.98 -18.06 -15.22
C ARG A 207 -6.84 -17.77 -16.18
N GLU A 208 -7.05 -16.84 -17.11
CA GLU A 208 -6.03 -16.48 -18.09
C GLU A 208 -4.77 -15.94 -17.40
N TYR A 209 -4.92 -15.14 -16.35
CA TYR A 209 -3.80 -14.65 -15.57
C TYR A 209 -3.01 -15.78 -14.90
N ILE A 210 -3.69 -16.70 -14.20
CA ILE A 210 -3.00 -17.85 -13.57
C ILE A 210 -2.32 -18.72 -14.64
N ARG A 211 -2.93 -18.90 -15.81
CA ARG A 211 -2.31 -19.64 -16.93
C ARG A 211 -1.00 -18.99 -17.37
N GLN A 212 -0.97 -17.67 -17.53
CA GLN A 212 0.25 -16.95 -17.88
C GLN A 212 1.33 -17.07 -16.80
N LEU A 213 0.96 -17.05 -15.51
CA LEU A 213 1.91 -17.31 -14.42
C LEU A 213 2.50 -18.72 -14.48
N MET A 214 1.69 -19.72 -14.86
CA MET A 214 2.17 -21.10 -15.05
C MET A 214 3.08 -21.25 -16.27
N ASP A 215 2.73 -20.60 -17.37
CA ASP A 215 3.48 -20.63 -18.63
C ASP A 215 4.82 -19.87 -18.51
N ALA A 216 4.89 -18.84 -17.63
CA ALA A 216 6.08 -18.01 -17.38
C ALA A 216 7.12 -18.64 -16.41
N GLU A 217 7.03 -19.94 -16.12
CA GLU A 217 8.02 -20.74 -15.39
C GLU A 217 8.27 -20.41 -13.90
N ASP A 218 7.27 -19.95 -13.14
CA ASP A 218 7.38 -20.11 -11.68
C ASP A 218 7.18 -21.60 -11.34
N ILE A 219 8.29 -22.34 -11.32
CA ILE A 219 8.35 -23.78 -11.00
C ILE A 219 7.63 -24.06 -9.67
N ALA A 220 7.69 -23.14 -8.70
CA ALA A 220 7.02 -23.30 -7.43
C ALA A 220 5.49 -23.28 -7.59
N ILE A 221 4.96 -22.40 -8.44
CA ILE A 221 3.54 -22.38 -8.80
C ILE A 221 3.15 -23.70 -9.48
N ARG A 222 3.89 -24.14 -10.51
CA ARG A 222 3.60 -25.38 -11.25
C ARG A 222 3.63 -26.64 -10.36
N ASP A 223 4.68 -26.82 -9.56
CA ASP A 223 4.87 -28.00 -8.71
C ASP A 223 3.86 -28.04 -7.55
N PHE A 224 3.45 -26.87 -7.05
CA PHE A 224 2.40 -26.76 -6.06
C PHE A 224 1.04 -27.20 -6.63
N TRP A 225 0.68 -26.75 -7.84
CA TRP A 225 -0.58 -27.16 -8.49
C TRP A 225 -0.68 -28.67 -8.68
N HIS A 226 0.41 -29.32 -9.14
CA HIS A 226 0.45 -30.78 -9.28
C HIS A 226 0.28 -31.54 -7.97
N LYS A 227 0.74 -30.97 -6.84
CA LYS A 227 0.54 -31.54 -5.51
C LYS A 227 -0.89 -31.31 -4.99
N HIS A 228 -1.47 -30.15 -5.26
CA HIS A 228 -2.78 -29.78 -4.73
C HIS A 228 -3.97 -30.30 -5.54
N ASP A 229 -3.81 -30.62 -6.82
CA ASP A 229 -4.80 -31.39 -7.58
C ASP A 229 -5.12 -32.74 -6.90
N LYS A 230 -4.12 -33.33 -6.22
CA LYS A 230 -4.29 -34.55 -5.41
C LYS A 230 -4.98 -34.29 -4.05
N LEU A 231 -4.85 -33.08 -3.49
CA LEU A 231 -5.37 -32.70 -2.17
C LEU A 231 -6.76 -32.05 -2.20
N ALA A 232 -7.20 -31.53 -3.35
CA ALA A 232 -8.50 -30.90 -3.55
C ALA A 232 -9.70 -31.81 -3.21
N ASN A 233 -9.47 -33.12 -3.11
CA ASN A 233 -10.48 -34.11 -2.73
C ASN A 233 -10.50 -34.44 -1.22
N GLN A 234 -9.63 -33.87 -0.38
CA GLN A 234 -9.42 -34.40 0.99
C GLN A 234 -9.39 -33.38 2.14
N THR A 235 -9.23 -32.06 1.93
CA THR A 235 -9.18 -31.11 3.07
C THR A 235 -9.53 -29.67 2.68
N GLN A 236 -10.18 -28.92 3.57
CA GLN A 236 -10.30 -27.46 3.45
C GLN A 236 -8.90 -26.83 3.55
N ILE A 237 -8.42 -26.23 2.46
CA ILE A 237 -7.13 -25.55 2.40
C ILE A 237 -7.35 -24.11 2.90
N GLY A 238 -6.85 -23.78 4.10
CA GLY A 238 -6.93 -22.43 4.66
C GLY A 238 -5.80 -21.53 4.17
N TYR A 239 -5.96 -20.20 4.22
CA TYR A 239 -4.94 -19.23 3.82
C TYR A 239 -3.71 -19.24 4.75
N MET A 240 -2.50 -19.15 4.18
CA MET A 240 -1.22 -19.16 4.92
C MET A 240 -0.44 -17.85 4.67
N PRO A 241 -0.28 -16.98 5.70
CA PRO A 241 0.49 -15.75 5.55
C PRO A 241 1.93 -16.02 5.08
N GLY A 242 2.39 -15.28 4.07
CA GLY A 242 3.75 -15.40 3.53
C GLY A 242 3.95 -16.52 2.50
N ASP A 243 2.95 -17.38 2.27
CA ASP A 243 3.00 -18.42 1.22
C ASP A 243 2.11 -18.01 0.03
N LEU A 244 2.69 -17.24 -0.89
CA LEU A 244 1.99 -16.66 -2.03
C LEU A 244 1.39 -17.75 -2.94
N THR A 245 2.15 -18.81 -3.21
CA THR A 245 1.73 -19.91 -4.08
C THR A 245 0.57 -20.68 -3.48
N HIS A 246 0.63 -20.95 -2.18
CA HIS A 246 -0.47 -21.59 -1.46
C HIS A 246 -1.75 -20.75 -1.50
N ASN A 247 -1.63 -19.45 -1.27
CA ASN A 247 -2.78 -18.55 -1.28
C ASN A 247 -3.43 -18.44 -2.66
N LEU A 248 -2.64 -18.42 -3.74
CA LEU A 248 -3.15 -18.48 -5.12
C LEU A 248 -4.01 -19.73 -5.36
N ALA A 249 -3.58 -20.87 -4.85
CA ALA A 249 -4.33 -22.10 -4.99
C ALA A 249 -5.64 -22.10 -4.21
N VAL A 250 -5.60 -21.66 -2.96
CA VAL A 250 -6.80 -21.47 -2.14
C VAL A 250 -7.85 -20.62 -2.89
N ILE A 251 -7.42 -19.50 -3.48
CA ILE A 251 -8.31 -18.63 -4.27
C ILE A 251 -8.89 -19.38 -5.46
N ALA A 252 -8.07 -20.08 -6.24
CA ALA A 252 -8.51 -20.76 -7.44
C ALA A 252 -9.48 -21.92 -7.16
N PHE A 253 -9.25 -22.69 -6.09
CA PHE A 253 -10.16 -23.76 -5.66
C PHE A 253 -11.49 -23.19 -5.17
N SER A 254 -11.46 -22.18 -4.30
CA SER A 254 -12.68 -21.58 -3.73
C SER A 254 -13.57 -20.87 -4.77
N HIS A 255 -13.03 -20.54 -5.94
CA HIS A 255 -13.76 -19.89 -7.03
C HIS A 255 -13.91 -20.73 -8.30
N ASP A 256 -13.58 -22.02 -8.25
CA ASP A 256 -13.68 -22.95 -9.39
C ASP A 256 -12.95 -22.45 -10.66
N ILE A 257 -11.82 -21.75 -10.49
CA ILE A 257 -11.07 -21.17 -11.62
C ILE A 257 -10.53 -22.29 -12.52
N CYS A 258 -10.01 -23.36 -11.91
CA CYS A 258 -9.26 -24.43 -12.60
C CYS A 258 -10.09 -25.67 -12.99
N LYS A 259 -11.39 -25.74 -12.67
CA LYS A 259 -12.26 -26.93 -12.92
C LYS A 259 -12.33 -27.42 -14.38
N ARG A 260 -11.87 -26.62 -15.35
CA ARG A 260 -11.86 -26.95 -16.80
C ARG A 260 -10.47 -27.08 -17.43
N TRP A 261 -9.40 -27.08 -16.64
CA TRP A 261 -8.05 -27.37 -17.17
C TRP A 261 -7.77 -28.87 -17.28
N LEU A 262 -8.62 -29.70 -16.68
CA LEU A 262 -8.45 -31.15 -16.55
C LEU A 262 -9.39 -31.96 -17.46
N TYR A 263 -10.08 -31.29 -18.40
CA TYR A 263 -10.94 -31.92 -19.41
C TYR A 263 -10.65 -31.37 -20.80
#